data_AF-A0A4P9ZQ33-F1
#
_entry.id   AF-A0A4P9ZQ33-F1
#
_cell.length_a   1.000
_cell.length_b   1.000
_cell.length_c   1.000
_cell.angle_alpha   90.00
_cell.angle_beta   90.00
_cell.angle_gamma   90.00
#
_symmetry.space_group_name_H-M   'P 1'
#
loop_
_entity.id
_entity.type
_entity.pdbx_description
1 polymer ?
#
loop_
_entity_poly.entity_id
_entity_poly.type
_entity_poly.pdbx_seq_one_letter_code
_entity_poly.pdbx_strand_id
1 'polypeptide(L)'
;MRDVEQLTELSLPRPPNTSDSCKVDLWFTLYPDARQLHQVTRQANVTPYTLIKAAWSLLLSRYTDQSDVVFGNTVSGRALSLSGIESLLGCFINTVPFRVSLKSEMTVSELMTVIHQCSQQMVPFEHLHLSKINEWVDGEVRPSDMFNTLVVYENLPDTDLESLEYSVTFTEPRVLRSSDYPLTVIAQVEHGQLAVNLNWSASEFDQRYIETLSHHLITLFSGLVSALANSDGQVFTKDLPMLSTSETALITEQLARPHIAIDFEACVPELFTRTAHSAPGTIAVEFSNLQWSYADLHSRSVNLAHRLLLRGIERGTPVGLIVDRAPSTIVAYMGVGLAGAVIVPIDPAFPTDRIQYMVDDGGPP
;
A
#
# COMPACT_ATOMS: atom_id res chain seq x y z
N MET A 1 -24.46 -10.19 4.75
CA MET A 1 -23.59 -9.08 5.19
C MET A 1 -23.62 -8.88 6.72
N ARG A 2 -23.96 -9.90 7.52
CA ARG A 2 -23.74 -9.82 8.98
C ARG A 2 -22.24 -9.78 9.26
N ASP A 3 -21.84 -9.06 10.31
CA ASP A 3 -20.47 -9.00 10.82
C ASP A 3 -19.46 -8.32 9.87
N VAL A 4 -19.89 -7.31 9.10
CA VAL A 4 -18.94 -6.36 8.47
C VAL A 4 -18.79 -5.18 9.40
N GLU A 5 -17.60 -4.99 9.95
CA GLU A 5 -17.35 -3.97 10.97
C GLU A 5 -17.01 -2.59 10.37
N GLN A 6 -16.59 -2.55 9.09
CA GLN A 6 -16.08 -1.33 8.44
C GLN A 6 -16.55 -1.19 7.00
N LEU A 7 -16.73 0.06 6.57
CA LEU A 7 -17.06 0.43 5.19
C LEU A 7 -15.85 0.19 4.29
N THR A 8 -16.06 -0.41 3.12
CA THR A 8 -15.05 -0.47 2.06
C THR A 8 -15.16 0.79 1.21
N GLU A 9 -14.73 1.91 1.77
CA GLU A 9 -14.70 3.20 1.10
C GLU A 9 -13.32 3.44 0.49
N LEU A 10 -13.23 3.42 -0.85
CA LEU A 10 -12.02 3.85 -1.53
C LEU A 10 -11.92 5.38 -1.41
N SER A 11 -10.97 5.84 -0.59
CA SER A 11 -10.67 7.25 -0.43
C SER A 11 -9.33 7.58 -1.08
N LEU A 12 -9.34 8.45 -2.09
CA LEU A 12 -8.11 9.03 -2.67
C LEU A 12 -8.17 10.54 -2.51
N PRO A 13 -7.02 11.24 -2.59
CA PRO A 13 -7.01 12.69 -2.46
C PRO A 13 -7.90 13.37 -3.52
N ARG A 14 -8.71 14.31 -3.04
CA ARG A 14 -9.57 15.15 -3.88
C ARG A 14 -8.73 16.17 -4.65
N PRO A 15 -9.17 16.57 -5.86
CA PRO A 15 -8.46 17.58 -6.62
C PRO A 15 -8.56 18.95 -5.93
N PRO A 16 -7.54 19.81 -6.07
CA PRO A 16 -7.46 21.09 -5.36
C PRO A 16 -8.54 22.10 -5.80
N ASN A 17 -9.09 21.97 -7.01
CA ASN A 17 -10.13 22.83 -7.56
C ASN A 17 -11.18 21.98 -8.27
N THR A 18 -12.37 21.83 -7.71
CA THR A 18 -13.52 21.30 -8.47
C THR A 18 -14.82 21.99 -8.08
N SER A 19 -15.54 22.46 -9.09
CA SER A 19 -16.86 23.07 -8.97
C SER A 19 -17.96 22.33 -9.73
N ASP A 20 -17.64 21.27 -10.49
CA ASP A 20 -18.62 20.51 -11.27
C ASP A 20 -18.45 18.99 -11.11
N SER A 21 -19.58 18.28 -10.95
CA SER A 21 -19.69 16.82 -10.89
C SER A 21 -19.58 16.20 -12.29
N CYS A 22 -18.47 16.42 -12.99
CA CYS A 22 -18.23 15.81 -14.28
C CYS A 22 -17.66 14.39 -14.09
N LYS A 23 -18.20 13.42 -14.81
CA LYS A 23 -17.60 12.09 -14.93
C LYS A 23 -16.46 12.13 -15.93
N VAL A 24 -15.34 11.52 -15.58
CA VAL A 24 -14.15 11.40 -16.43
C VAL A 24 -13.88 9.92 -16.68
N ASP A 25 -13.36 9.60 -17.87
CA ASP A 25 -13.04 8.26 -18.31
C ASP A 25 -11.53 8.11 -18.53
N LEU A 26 -10.99 6.94 -18.18
CA LEU A 26 -9.61 6.54 -18.45
C LEU A 26 -9.61 5.13 -19.02
N TRP A 27 -9.24 5.02 -20.29
CA TRP A 27 -9.10 3.76 -21.01
C TRP A 27 -7.66 3.25 -20.96
N PHE A 28 -7.49 1.97 -20.67
CA PHE A 28 -6.20 1.29 -20.75
C PHE A 28 -6.37 -0.21 -21.01
N THR A 29 -5.31 -0.82 -21.53
CA THR A 29 -5.22 -2.28 -21.68
C THR A 29 -4.85 -2.88 -20.32
N LEU A 30 -5.77 -3.66 -19.74
CA LEU A 30 -5.51 -4.41 -18.50
C LEU A 30 -4.65 -5.65 -18.76
N TYR A 31 -4.90 -6.33 -19.88
CA TYR A 31 -4.10 -7.49 -20.31
C TYR A 31 -4.03 -7.58 -21.84
N PRO A 32 -2.83 -7.73 -22.43
CA PRO A 32 -2.64 -7.59 -23.88
C PRO A 32 -3.09 -8.79 -24.71
N ASP A 33 -3.23 -9.98 -24.11
CA ASP A 33 -3.59 -11.21 -24.85
C ASP A 33 -4.80 -11.91 -24.22
N ALA A 34 -5.99 -11.61 -24.75
CA ALA A 34 -7.23 -12.24 -24.27
C ALA A 34 -7.25 -13.75 -24.51
N ARG A 35 -6.56 -14.28 -25.53
CA ARG A 35 -6.51 -15.73 -25.81
C ARG A 35 -5.70 -16.45 -24.75
N GLN A 36 -4.53 -15.91 -24.39
CA GLN A 36 -3.73 -16.43 -23.29
C GLN A 36 -4.51 -16.35 -21.97
N LEU A 37 -5.19 -15.24 -21.70
CA LEU A 37 -6.05 -15.10 -20.52
C LEU A 37 -7.15 -16.18 -20.49
N HIS A 38 -7.82 -16.43 -21.61
CA HIS A 38 -8.81 -17.50 -21.72
C HIS A 38 -8.22 -18.90 -21.52
N GLN A 39 -6.98 -19.14 -21.97
CA GLN A 39 -6.29 -20.41 -21.73
C GLN A 39 -5.98 -20.62 -20.25
N VAL A 40 -5.39 -19.62 -19.59
CA VAL A 40 -5.04 -19.68 -18.16
C VAL A 40 -6.30 -19.86 -17.30
N THR A 41 -7.33 -19.07 -17.56
CA THR A 41 -8.61 -19.16 -16.83
C THR A 41 -9.28 -20.52 -17.01
N ARG A 42 -9.26 -21.10 -18.21
CA ARG A 42 -9.76 -22.46 -18.46
C ARG A 42 -8.96 -23.52 -17.71
N GLN A 43 -7.63 -23.46 -17.71
CA GLN A 43 -6.79 -24.41 -16.97
C GLN A 43 -7.04 -24.35 -15.46
N ALA A 44 -7.25 -23.16 -14.92
CA ALA A 44 -7.57 -22.93 -13.51
C ALA A 44 -9.07 -23.10 -13.17
N ASN A 45 -9.93 -23.49 -14.13
CA ASN A 45 -11.39 -23.60 -13.96
C ASN A 45 -12.07 -22.33 -13.41
N VAL A 46 -11.60 -21.15 -13.82
CA VAL A 46 -12.19 -19.85 -13.46
C VAL A 46 -12.57 -19.05 -14.70
N THR A 47 -13.22 -17.90 -14.51
CA THR A 47 -13.55 -16.97 -15.61
C THR A 47 -12.63 -15.76 -15.60
N PRO A 48 -12.44 -15.05 -16.73
CA PRO A 48 -11.77 -13.75 -16.75
C PRO A 48 -12.37 -12.77 -15.72
N TYR A 49 -13.69 -12.80 -15.55
CA TYR A 49 -14.36 -11.96 -14.56
C TYR A 49 -13.98 -12.31 -13.11
N THR A 50 -13.71 -13.58 -12.81
CA THR A 50 -13.21 -14.01 -11.50
C THR A 50 -11.86 -13.35 -11.20
N LEU A 51 -10.96 -13.29 -12.19
CA LEU A 51 -9.67 -12.61 -12.06
C LEU A 51 -9.81 -11.10 -11.88
N ILE A 52 -10.73 -10.46 -12.61
CA ILE A 52 -11.00 -9.02 -12.48
C ILE A 52 -11.49 -8.71 -11.06
N LYS A 53 -12.45 -9.49 -10.55
CA LYS A 53 -12.92 -9.36 -9.16
C LYS A 53 -11.79 -9.57 -8.15
N ALA A 54 -10.90 -10.54 -8.40
CA ALA A 54 -9.78 -10.82 -7.52
C ALA A 54 -8.78 -9.67 -7.48
N ALA A 55 -8.40 -9.15 -8.64
CA ALA A 55 -7.52 -7.99 -8.75
C ALA A 55 -8.13 -6.78 -8.05
N TRP A 56 -9.43 -6.52 -8.25
CA TRP A 56 -10.13 -5.42 -7.59
C TRP A 56 -10.22 -5.60 -6.08
N SER A 57 -10.54 -6.81 -5.60
CA SER A 57 -10.63 -7.12 -4.16
C SER A 57 -9.28 -6.89 -3.47
N LEU A 58 -8.20 -7.39 -4.07
CA LEU A 58 -6.84 -7.21 -3.54
C LEU A 58 -6.42 -5.73 -3.60
N LEU A 59 -6.78 -5.01 -4.66
CA LEU A 59 -6.50 -3.59 -4.78
C LEU A 59 -7.18 -2.79 -3.67
N LEU A 60 -8.50 -2.99 -3.48
CA LEU A 60 -9.26 -2.35 -2.41
C LEU A 60 -8.66 -2.68 -1.05
N SER A 61 -8.33 -3.94 -0.79
CA SER A 61 -7.73 -4.37 0.46
C SER A 61 -6.42 -3.64 0.77
N ARG A 62 -5.54 -3.47 -0.23
CA ARG A 62 -4.26 -2.77 -0.06
C ARG A 62 -4.42 -1.25 0.11
N TYR A 63 -5.43 -0.65 -0.53
CA TYR A 63 -5.71 0.79 -0.40
C TYR A 63 -6.45 1.16 0.90
N THR A 64 -7.28 0.25 1.42
CA THR A 64 -8.10 0.48 2.61
C THR A 64 -7.52 -0.15 3.88
N ASP A 65 -6.48 -0.98 3.75
CA ASP A 65 -5.92 -1.83 4.82
C ASP A 65 -6.98 -2.75 5.47
N GLN A 66 -7.98 -3.15 4.69
CA GLN A 66 -9.06 -4.03 5.14
C GLN A 66 -8.91 -5.43 4.56
N SER A 67 -9.08 -6.45 5.41
CA SER A 67 -9.13 -7.85 5.01
C SER A 67 -10.50 -8.30 4.55
N ASP A 68 -11.55 -7.51 4.73
CA ASP A 68 -12.91 -7.84 4.33
C ASP A 68 -13.48 -6.68 3.50
N VAL A 69 -13.54 -6.89 2.19
CA VAL A 69 -13.84 -5.84 1.23
C VAL A 69 -15.16 -6.08 0.54
N VAL A 70 -15.91 -5.01 0.31
CA VAL A 70 -17.19 -5.02 -0.41
C VAL A 70 -17.10 -4.08 -1.61
N PHE A 71 -17.61 -4.52 -2.75
CA PHE A 71 -17.82 -3.66 -3.92
C PHE A 71 -19.11 -4.03 -4.64
N GLY A 72 -19.62 -3.11 -5.45
CA GLY A 72 -20.78 -3.38 -6.30
C GLY A 72 -20.38 -4.29 -7.44
N ASN A 73 -21.11 -5.38 -7.65
CA ASN A 73 -20.94 -6.26 -8.79
C ASN A 73 -22.17 -6.14 -9.69
N THR A 74 -21.96 -5.77 -10.94
CA THR A 74 -23.02 -5.73 -11.94
C THR A 74 -23.28 -7.12 -12.50
N VAL A 75 -24.56 -7.51 -12.54
CA VAL A 75 -25.05 -8.77 -13.11
C VAL A 75 -26.06 -8.49 -14.21
N SER A 76 -26.21 -9.43 -15.15
CA SER A 76 -27.18 -9.28 -16.25
C SER A 76 -28.63 -9.28 -15.78
N GLY A 77 -28.91 -9.86 -14.59
CA GLY A 77 -30.24 -10.12 -14.05
C GLY A 77 -31.10 -11.07 -14.89
N ARG A 78 -30.47 -11.79 -15.83
CA ARG A 78 -31.11 -12.74 -16.74
C ARG A 78 -30.90 -14.21 -16.34
N ALA A 79 -30.32 -14.47 -15.16
CA ALA A 79 -30.06 -15.83 -14.67
C ALA A 79 -31.33 -16.59 -14.21
N LEU A 80 -32.51 -15.96 -14.26
CA LEU A 80 -33.78 -16.62 -13.94
C LEU A 80 -34.07 -17.73 -14.97
N SER A 81 -34.58 -18.87 -14.51
CA SER A 81 -34.97 -20.02 -15.35
C SER A 81 -36.26 -19.74 -16.14
N LEU A 82 -36.23 -18.69 -16.97
CA LEU A 82 -37.31 -18.26 -17.84
C LEU A 82 -36.87 -18.49 -19.29
N SER A 83 -37.57 -19.36 -20.01
CA SER A 83 -37.29 -19.64 -21.42
C SER A 83 -37.34 -18.36 -22.25
N GLY A 84 -36.28 -18.10 -23.01
CA GLY A 84 -36.17 -16.90 -23.86
C GLY A 84 -35.81 -15.61 -23.13
N ILE A 85 -35.44 -15.67 -21.83
CA ILE A 85 -35.03 -14.46 -21.10
C ILE A 85 -33.85 -13.73 -21.74
N GLU A 86 -32.98 -14.44 -22.45
CA GLU A 86 -31.82 -13.87 -23.15
C GLU A 86 -32.22 -12.91 -24.29
N SER A 87 -33.38 -13.13 -24.93
CA SER A 87 -33.85 -12.32 -26.06
C SER A 87 -34.88 -11.24 -25.67
N LEU A 88 -35.25 -11.14 -24.39
CA LEU A 88 -36.18 -10.12 -23.92
C LEU A 88 -35.55 -8.72 -23.90
N LEU A 89 -36.25 -7.73 -24.45
CA LEU A 89 -35.88 -6.32 -24.32
C LEU A 89 -36.41 -5.77 -22.99
N GLY A 90 -35.53 -5.21 -22.17
CA GLY A 90 -35.87 -4.66 -20.86
C GLY A 90 -34.65 -4.31 -20.00
N CYS A 91 -34.88 -3.60 -18.89
CA CYS A 91 -33.84 -3.29 -17.91
C CYS A 91 -33.71 -4.47 -16.94
N PHE A 92 -32.73 -5.35 -17.22
CA PHE A 92 -32.43 -6.51 -16.36
C PHE A 92 -31.14 -6.32 -15.56
N ILE A 93 -30.27 -5.39 -15.96
CA ILE A 93 -29.00 -5.17 -15.27
C ILE A 93 -29.27 -4.80 -13.83
N ASN A 94 -28.62 -5.51 -12.91
CA ASN A 94 -28.76 -5.29 -11.48
C ASN A 94 -27.38 -5.14 -10.83
N THR A 95 -27.33 -4.41 -9.72
CA THR A 95 -26.13 -4.27 -8.89
C THR A 95 -26.35 -5.01 -7.58
N VAL A 96 -25.45 -5.94 -7.28
CA VAL A 96 -25.47 -6.73 -6.05
C VAL A 96 -24.15 -6.53 -5.30
N PRO A 97 -24.16 -6.39 -3.96
CA PRO A 97 -22.94 -6.29 -3.19
C PRO A 97 -22.14 -7.60 -3.26
N PHE A 98 -20.84 -7.49 -3.52
CA PHE A 98 -19.91 -8.62 -3.56
C PHE A 98 -18.88 -8.46 -2.44
N ARG A 99 -18.95 -9.32 -1.43
CA ARG A 99 -18.06 -9.30 -0.25
C ARG A 99 -16.99 -10.37 -0.40
N VAL A 100 -15.74 -10.01 -0.18
CA VAL A 100 -14.60 -10.94 -0.20
C VAL A 100 -13.80 -10.78 1.08
N SER A 101 -13.66 -11.89 1.82
CA SER A 101 -12.78 -11.97 2.98
C SER A 101 -11.43 -12.57 2.58
N LEU A 102 -10.39 -11.75 2.68
CA LEU A 102 -9.00 -12.04 2.38
C LEU A 102 -8.29 -12.46 3.67
N LYS A 103 -7.55 -13.56 3.63
CA LYS A 103 -6.74 -14.03 4.76
C LYS A 103 -5.28 -13.62 4.54
N SER A 104 -4.54 -13.37 5.63
CA SER A 104 -3.14 -12.92 5.58
C SER A 104 -2.23 -13.93 4.84
N GLU A 105 -2.45 -15.23 5.03
CA GLU A 105 -1.71 -16.30 4.37
C GLU A 105 -2.58 -17.01 3.30
N MET A 106 -3.19 -16.23 2.41
CA MET A 106 -4.02 -16.75 1.30
C MET A 106 -3.21 -16.86 0.01
N THR A 107 -3.26 -18.00 -0.66
CA THR A 107 -2.70 -18.21 -2.00
C THR A 107 -3.62 -17.69 -3.10
N VAL A 108 -3.08 -17.47 -4.31
CA VAL A 108 -3.88 -17.05 -5.47
C VAL A 108 -4.95 -18.08 -5.82
N SER A 109 -4.63 -19.37 -5.73
CA SER A 109 -5.57 -20.46 -6.01
C SER A 109 -6.74 -20.49 -5.00
N GLU A 110 -6.45 -20.28 -3.72
CA GLU A 110 -7.48 -20.16 -2.69
C GLU A 110 -8.36 -18.93 -2.93
N LEU A 111 -7.77 -17.79 -3.32
CA LEU A 111 -8.53 -16.57 -3.65
C LEU A 111 -9.48 -16.80 -4.82
N MET A 112 -9.00 -17.45 -5.88
CA MET A 112 -9.84 -17.85 -7.01
C MET A 112 -11.01 -18.71 -6.57
N THR A 113 -10.75 -19.69 -5.70
CA THR A 113 -11.77 -20.60 -5.16
C THR A 113 -12.83 -19.83 -4.36
N VAL A 114 -12.42 -18.92 -3.47
CA VAL A 114 -13.33 -18.11 -2.66
C VAL A 114 -14.22 -17.22 -3.54
N ILE A 115 -13.65 -16.53 -4.52
CA ILE A 115 -14.41 -15.63 -5.40
C ILE A 115 -15.35 -16.43 -6.30
N HIS A 116 -14.92 -17.60 -6.78
CA HIS A 116 -15.75 -18.48 -7.58
C HIS A 116 -16.95 -19.00 -6.77
N GLN A 117 -16.71 -19.48 -5.55
CA GLN A 117 -17.77 -19.94 -4.63
C GLN A 117 -18.75 -18.80 -4.30
N CYS A 118 -18.24 -17.61 -3.99
CA CYS A 118 -19.08 -16.43 -3.72
C CYS A 118 -19.94 -16.08 -4.94
N SER A 119 -19.37 -16.14 -6.15
CA SER A 119 -20.11 -15.88 -7.39
C SER A 119 -21.21 -16.93 -7.62
N GLN A 120 -20.94 -18.21 -7.38
CA GLN A 120 -21.94 -19.27 -7.53
C GLN A 120 -23.09 -19.15 -6.52
N GLN A 121 -22.78 -18.87 -5.25
CA GLN A 121 -23.78 -18.70 -4.19
C GLN A 121 -24.69 -17.50 -4.42
N MET A 122 -24.20 -16.50 -5.15
CA MET A 122 -24.94 -15.28 -5.47
C MET A 122 -25.96 -15.47 -6.60
N VAL A 123 -25.74 -16.40 -7.55
CA VAL A 123 -26.59 -16.60 -8.75
C VAL A 123 -28.09 -16.65 -8.44
N PRO A 124 -28.58 -17.44 -7.45
CA PRO A 124 -30.02 -17.52 -7.17
C PRO A 124 -30.63 -16.18 -6.70
N PHE A 125 -29.79 -15.24 -6.24
CA PHE A 125 -30.18 -13.98 -5.62
C PHE A 125 -29.88 -12.75 -6.52
N GLU A 126 -29.33 -12.94 -7.71
CA GLU A 126 -28.94 -11.86 -8.64
C GLU A 126 -30.11 -10.98 -9.08
N HIS A 127 -31.35 -11.47 -8.97
CA HIS A 127 -32.57 -10.73 -9.31
C HIS A 127 -33.02 -9.75 -8.22
N LEU A 128 -32.40 -9.77 -7.05
CA LEU A 128 -32.78 -8.94 -5.91
C LEU A 128 -32.09 -7.58 -5.98
N HIS A 129 -32.88 -6.53 -6.09
CA HIS A 129 -32.37 -5.16 -6.13
C HIS A 129 -31.71 -4.76 -4.80
N LEU A 130 -30.67 -3.94 -4.88
CA LEU A 130 -29.95 -3.41 -3.71
C LEU A 130 -30.87 -2.73 -2.69
N SER A 131 -31.90 -2.02 -3.15
CA SER A 131 -32.91 -1.41 -2.27
C SER A 131 -33.63 -2.44 -1.41
N LYS A 132 -33.90 -3.64 -1.93
CA LYS A 132 -34.52 -4.72 -1.18
C LYS A 132 -33.54 -5.39 -0.21
N ILE A 133 -32.27 -5.53 -0.62
CA ILE A 133 -31.21 -6.04 0.25
C ILE A 133 -31.03 -5.11 1.47
N ASN A 134 -31.13 -3.79 1.26
CA ASN A 134 -31.09 -2.80 2.35
C ASN A 134 -32.19 -2.99 3.39
N GLU A 135 -33.38 -3.46 3.01
CA GLU A 135 -34.49 -3.72 3.96
C GLU A 135 -34.25 -4.95 4.84
N TRP A 136 -33.35 -5.87 4.46
CA TRP A 136 -33.12 -7.13 5.16
C TRP A 136 -31.92 -7.11 6.11
N VAL A 137 -31.12 -6.06 6.05
CA VAL A 137 -29.94 -5.90 6.89
C VAL A 137 -30.28 -4.91 8.00
N ASP A 138 -30.45 -5.44 9.21
CA ASP A 138 -30.56 -4.64 10.42
C ASP A 138 -29.17 -4.06 10.77
N GLY A 139 -29.07 -2.75 10.91
CA GLY A 139 -27.82 -2.06 11.24
C GLY A 139 -27.89 -0.55 10.98
N GLU A 140 -26.95 0.21 11.55
CA GLU A 140 -26.82 1.66 11.27
C GLU A 140 -26.32 1.93 9.84
N VAL A 141 -25.59 0.99 9.26
CA VAL A 141 -25.01 1.08 7.92
C VAL A 141 -25.80 0.19 6.96
N ARG A 142 -26.26 0.77 5.84
CA ARG A 142 -26.97 0.02 4.80
C ARG A 142 -25.97 -0.65 3.84
N PRO A 143 -26.27 -1.84 3.30
CA PRO A 143 -25.49 -2.48 2.24
C PRO A 143 -25.06 -1.57 1.08
N SER A 144 -25.91 -0.65 0.64
CA SER A 144 -25.59 0.34 -0.39
C SER A 144 -24.49 1.33 0.00
N ASP A 145 -24.32 1.56 1.29
CA ASP A 145 -23.38 2.52 1.83
C ASP A 145 -22.03 1.86 2.14
N MET A 146 -21.97 0.51 2.10
CA MET A 146 -20.79 -0.29 2.42
C MET A 146 -19.69 -0.23 1.36
N PHE A 147 -19.99 0.29 0.17
CA PHE A 147 -19.05 0.40 -0.92
C PHE A 147 -19.35 1.62 -1.80
N ASN A 148 -18.29 2.25 -2.32
CA ASN A 148 -18.39 3.38 -3.24
C ASN A 148 -17.85 3.06 -4.65
N THR A 149 -17.54 1.79 -4.92
CA THR A 149 -16.99 1.33 -6.21
C THR A 149 -17.83 0.23 -6.84
N LEU A 150 -17.90 0.24 -8.17
CA LEU A 150 -18.65 -0.72 -8.97
C LEU A 150 -17.71 -1.44 -9.95
N VAL A 151 -17.88 -2.76 -10.12
CA VAL A 151 -17.17 -3.56 -11.12
C VAL A 151 -18.18 -4.12 -12.12
N VAL A 152 -17.90 -3.93 -13.40
CA VAL A 152 -18.71 -4.34 -14.53
C VAL A 152 -17.84 -5.14 -15.50
N TYR A 153 -18.34 -6.27 -15.98
CA TYR A 153 -17.72 -7.01 -17.07
C TYR A 153 -18.70 -7.17 -18.22
N GLU A 154 -18.37 -6.55 -19.35
CA GLU A 154 -19.18 -6.59 -20.56
C GLU A 154 -18.60 -7.63 -21.52
N ASN A 155 -19.31 -8.74 -21.64
CA ASN A 155 -19.01 -9.76 -22.63
C ASN A 155 -19.94 -9.57 -23.83
N LEU A 156 -19.75 -8.47 -24.56
CA LEU A 156 -20.43 -8.25 -25.83
C LEU A 156 -19.63 -9.01 -26.90
N PRO A 157 -20.27 -9.84 -27.74
CA PRO A 157 -19.58 -10.42 -28.88
C PRO A 157 -19.08 -9.27 -29.76
N ASP A 158 -17.82 -9.35 -30.20
CA ASP A 158 -17.31 -8.51 -31.29
C ASP A 158 -18.26 -8.72 -32.46
N THR A 159 -19.12 -7.74 -32.69
CA THR A 159 -19.98 -7.76 -33.86
C THR A 159 -19.03 -7.33 -34.97
N ASP A 160 -18.55 -8.28 -35.78
CA ASP A 160 -17.79 -8.02 -37.00
C ASP A 160 -18.70 -7.24 -37.98
N LEU A 161 -18.85 -5.95 -37.71
CA LEU A 161 -19.66 -5.00 -38.47
C LEU A 161 -19.04 -4.73 -39.85
N GLU A 162 -17.79 -5.16 -40.08
CA GLU A 162 -17.14 -5.20 -41.40
C GLU A 162 -17.85 -6.14 -42.39
N SER A 163 -18.73 -7.03 -41.91
CA SER A 163 -19.53 -7.94 -42.74
C SER A 163 -20.89 -7.37 -43.19
N LEU A 164 -21.22 -6.13 -42.82
CA LEU A 164 -22.47 -5.50 -43.25
C LEU A 164 -22.38 -5.01 -44.69
N GLU A 165 -23.36 -5.36 -45.53
CA GLU A 165 -23.50 -4.85 -46.92
C GLU A 165 -23.72 -3.32 -47.01
N TYR A 166 -23.82 -2.62 -45.87
CA TYR A 166 -24.09 -1.19 -45.78
C TYR A 166 -22.97 -0.45 -45.06
N SER A 167 -22.60 0.74 -45.56
CA SER A 167 -21.70 1.65 -44.86
C SER A 167 -22.42 2.27 -43.66
N VAL A 168 -22.24 1.70 -42.47
CA VAL A 168 -22.73 2.27 -41.22
C VAL A 168 -21.63 3.13 -40.61
N THR A 169 -21.77 4.45 -40.69
CA THR A 169 -20.89 5.38 -39.97
C THR A 169 -21.48 5.62 -38.59
N PHE A 170 -20.93 4.97 -37.57
CA PHE A 170 -21.25 5.30 -36.19
C PHE A 170 -20.58 6.63 -35.84
N THR A 171 -21.38 7.65 -35.54
CA THR A 171 -20.89 8.79 -34.75
C THR A 171 -20.35 8.27 -33.43
N GLU A 172 -19.19 8.75 -32.98
CA GLU A 172 -18.54 8.36 -31.72
C GLU A 172 -19.60 7.99 -30.67
N PRO A 173 -19.67 6.72 -30.24
CA PRO A 173 -20.64 6.31 -29.25
C PRO A 173 -20.31 7.05 -27.96
N ARG A 174 -20.95 8.20 -27.74
CA ARG A 174 -21.05 8.85 -26.44
C ARG A 174 -21.95 7.99 -25.59
N VAL A 175 -21.40 6.89 -25.06
CA VAL A 175 -22.09 6.13 -24.04
C VAL A 175 -22.02 6.96 -22.77
N LEU A 176 -23.07 7.74 -22.52
CA LEU A 176 -23.28 8.41 -21.24
C LEU A 176 -23.56 7.35 -20.18
N ARG A 177 -22.54 6.61 -19.76
CA ARG A 177 -22.61 5.68 -18.63
C ARG A 177 -22.42 6.48 -17.35
N SER A 178 -23.45 7.23 -16.93
CA SER A 178 -23.44 7.84 -15.61
C SER A 178 -23.78 6.75 -14.59
N SER A 179 -22.75 6.14 -14.00
CA SER A 179 -22.92 5.38 -12.76
C SER A 179 -22.99 6.37 -11.59
N ASP A 180 -23.98 6.20 -10.71
CA ASP A 180 -24.12 7.01 -9.50
C ASP A 180 -22.99 6.74 -8.48
N TYR A 181 -22.16 5.72 -8.73
CA TYR A 181 -21.00 5.40 -7.88
C TYR A 181 -19.80 6.29 -8.20
N PRO A 182 -19.06 6.79 -7.19
CA PRO A 182 -17.87 7.62 -7.36
C PRO A 182 -16.84 7.06 -8.34
N LEU A 183 -16.61 5.74 -8.35
CA LEU A 183 -15.71 5.05 -9.28
C LEU A 183 -16.33 3.76 -9.82
N THR A 184 -16.26 3.56 -11.13
CA THR A 184 -16.73 2.35 -11.80
C THR A 184 -15.63 1.77 -12.69
N VAL A 185 -15.36 0.48 -12.52
CA VAL A 185 -14.42 -0.32 -13.32
C VAL A 185 -15.21 -1.09 -14.36
N ILE A 186 -15.03 -0.77 -15.63
CA ILE A 186 -15.73 -1.43 -16.74
C ILE A 186 -14.71 -2.20 -17.57
N ALA A 187 -14.74 -3.51 -17.48
CA ALA A 187 -13.85 -4.39 -18.24
C ALA A 187 -14.57 -4.99 -19.45
N GLN A 188 -13.92 -5.00 -20.60
CA GLN A 188 -14.43 -5.58 -21.83
C GLN A 188 -13.29 -6.21 -22.64
N VAL A 189 -13.60 -7.22 -23.45
CA VAL A 189 -12.65 -7.73 -24.45
C VAL A 189 -12.85 -6.92 -25.73
N GLU A 190 -11.78 -6.31 -26.22
CA GLU A 190 -11.81 -5.46 -27.41
C GLU A 190 -10.54 -5.69 -28.23
N HIS A 191 -10.68 -5.95 -29.53
CA HIS A 191 -9.56 -6.19 -30.44
C HIS A 191 -8.58 -7.28 -29.95
N GLY A 192 -9.07 -8.32 -29.27
CA GLY A 192 -8.26 -9.41 -28.72
C GLY A 192 -7.47 -9.08 -27.44
N GLN A 193 -7.73 -7.92 -26.83
CA GLN A 193 -7.15 -7.50 -25.55
C GLN A 193 -8.24 -7.38 -24.47
N LEU A 194 -7.86 -7.48 -23.20
CA LEU A 194 -8.75 -7.10 -22.10
C LEU A 194 -8.54 -5.61 -21.83
N ALA A 195 -9.51 -4.78 -22.21
CA ALA A 195 -9.53 -3.35 -21.98
C ALA A 195 -10.34 -3.01 -20.73
N VAL A 196 -9.96 -1.93 -20.03
CA VAL A 196 -10.69 -1.38 -18.89
C VAL A 196 -10.92 0.11 -19.12
N ASN A 197 -12.14 0.56 -18.86
CA ASN A 197 -12.48 1.96 -18.64
C ASN A 197 -12.73 2.18 -17.14
N LEU A 198 -11.96 3.09 -16.53
CA LEU A 198 -12.28 3.66 -15.24
C LEU A 198 -13.10 4.92 -15.44
N ASN A 199 -14.35 4.90 -14.98
CA ASN A 199 -15.23 6.06 -14.96
C ASN A 199 -15.34 6.60 -13.53
N TRP A 200 -14.98 7.86 -13.29
CA TRP A 200 -15.00 8.43 -11.94
C TRP A 200 -15.54 9.85 -11.85
N SER A 201 -15.96 10.23 -10.64
CA SER A 201 -16.38 11.58 -10.29
C SER A 201 -15.16 12.48 -10.07
N ALA A 202 -14.94 13.45 -10.96
CA ALA A 202 -13.79 14.37 -10.84
C ALA A 202 -13.85 15.22 -9.57
N SER A 203 -15.02 15.41 -8.96
CA SER A 203 -15.14 16.11 -7.67
C SER A 203 -14.65 15.27 -6.48
N GLU A 204 -14.51 13.96 -6.65
CA GLU A 204 -14.15 13.02 -5.57
C GLU A 204 -12.73 12.46 -5.70
N PHE A 205 -12.25 12.23 -6.93
CA PHE A 205 -10.92 11.67 -7.15
C PHE A 205 -10.09 12.53 -8.12
N ASP A 206 -8.88 12.90 -7.70
CA ASP A 206 -7.91 13.55 -8.58
C ASP A 206 -7.35 12.55 -9.59
N GLN A 207 -7.32 12.97 -10.85
CA GLN A 207 -6.94 12.14 -12.00
C GLN A 207 -5.58 11.42 -11.80
N ARG A 208 -4.59 12.08 -11.18
CA ARG A 208 -3.25 11.51 -10.98
C ARG A 208 -3.30 10.22 -10.15
N TYR A 209 -4.17 10.18 -9.14
CA TYR A 209 -4.31 8.99 -8.31
C TYR A 209 -5.08 7.88 -9.00
N ILE A 210 -6.02 8.21 -9.89
CA ILE A 210 -6.71 7.23 -10.74
C ILE A 210 -5.75 6.63 -11.77
N GLU A 211 -4.86 7.44 -12.35
CA GLU A 211 -3.79 6.96 -13.24
C GLU A 211 -2.86 5.99 -12.50
N THR A 212 -2.36 6.37 -11.31
CA THR A 212 -1.59 5.46 -10.44
C THR A 212 -2.35 4.18 -10.09
N LEU A 213 -3.63 4.30 -9.71
CA LEU A 213 -4.49 3.17 -9.39
C LEU A 213 -4.65 2.22 -10.60
N SER A 214 -4.73 2.76 -11.82
CA SER A 214 -4.78 1.94 -13.04
C SER A 214 -3.49 1.14 -13.25
N HIS A 215 -2.32 1.75 -13.04
CA HIS A 215 -1.04 1.05 -13.09
C HIS A 215 -0.97 -0.06 -12.05
N HIS A 216 -1.39 0.21 -10.82
CA HIS A 216 -1.46 -0.80 -9.77
C HIS A 216 -2.38 -1.97 -10.13
N LEU A 217 -3.54 -1.68 -10.73
CA LEU A 217 -4.47 -2.71 -11.18
C LEU A 217 -3.86 -3.57 -12.31
N ILE A 218 -3.17 -2.96 -13.28
CA ILE A 218 -2.47 -3.67 -14.37
C ILE A 218 -1.39 -4.61 -13.81
N THR A 219 -0.53 -4.11 -12.92
CA THR A 219 0.57 -4.90 -12.34
C THR A 219 0.03 -6.06 -11.51
N LEU A 220 -0.98 -5.80 -10.68
CA LEU A 220 -1.59 -6.81 -9.82
C LEU A 220 -2.33 -7.89 -10.65
N PHE A 221 -3.09 -7.48 -11.67
CA PHE A 221 -3.78 -8.40 -12.57
C PHE A 221 -2.78 -9.29 -13.32
N SER A 222 -1.70 -8.70 -13.85
CA SER A 222 -0.63 -9.44 -14.51
C SER A 222 0.07 -10.43 -13.56
N GLY A 223 0.27 -10.03 -12.30
CA GLY A 223 0.78 -10.90 -11.24
C GLY A 223 -0.13 -12.11 -10.98
N LEU A 224 -1.45 -11.91 -10.92
CA LEU A 224 -2.43 -12.99 -10.76
C LEU A 224 -2.40 -13.98 -11.93
N VAL A 225 -2.39 -13.47 -13.16
CA VAL A 225 -2.32 -14.31 -14.38
C VAL A 225 -1.02 -15.11 -14.39
N SER A 226 0.11 -14.48 -14.08
CA SER A 226 1.42 -15.13 -14.00
C SER A 226 1.46 -16.22 -12.92
N ALA A 227 0.92 -15.95 -11.73
CA ALA A 227 0.86 -16.91 -10.63
C ALA A 227 0.03 -18.15 -10.98
N LEU A 228 -1.09 -17.98 -11.67
CA LEU A 228 -1.90 -19.10 -12.17
C LEU A 228 -1.20 -19.88 -13.29
N ALA A 229 -0.53 -19.18 -14.21
CA ALA A 229 0.12 -19.82 -15.35
C ALA A 229 1.41 -20.58 -14.98
N ASN A 230 2.19 -20.06 -14.03
CA ASN A 230 3.55 -20.52 -13.76
C ASN A 230 3.71 -21.30 -12.46
N SER A 231 2.74 -21.23 -11.55
CA SER A 231 2.86 -21.80 -10.21
C SER A 231 1.57 -22.42 -9.69
N ASP A 232 0.60 -22.71 -10.57
CA ASP A 232 -0.72 -23.25 -10.23
C ASP A 232 -1.41 -22.47 -9.09
N GLY A 233 -1.16 -21.16 -9.02
CA GLY A 233 -1.70 -20.27 -8.01
C GLY A 233 -1.16 -20.47 -6.58
N GLN A 234 -0.04 -21.17 -6.39
CA GLN A 234 0.55 -21.41 -5.06
C GLN A 234 1.29 -20.20 -4.46
N VAL A 235 1.44 -19.12 -5.22
CA VAL A 235 2.01 -17.85 -4.73
C VAL A 235 1.05 -17.22 -3.71
N PHE A 236 1.59 -16.67 -2.61
CA PHE A 236 0.77 -15.93 -1.66
C PHE A 236 0.31 -14.59 -2.25
N THR A 237 -0.94 -14.22 -1.99
CA THR A 237 -1.55 -12.97 -2.46
C THR A 237 -0.83 -11.72 -1.96
N LYS A 238 -0.19 -11.78 -0.78
CA LYS A 238 0.64 -10.69 -0.23
C LYS A 238 1.94 -10.47 -1.02
N ASP A 239 2.47 -11.51 -1.66
CA ASP A 239 3.73 -11.46 -2.42
C ASP A 239 3.53 -10.97 -3.86
N LEU A 240 2.27 -10.79 -4.29
CA LEU A 240 2.00 -10.26 -5.62
C LEU A 240 2.45 -8.80 -5.74
N PRO A 241 3.15 -8.45 -6.83
CA PRO A 241 3.53 -7.07 -7.09
C PRO A 241 2.28 -6.22 -7.33
N MET A 242 2.34 -4.97 -6.86
CA MET A 242 1.34 -3.94 -7.14
C MET A 242 1.99 -2.69 -7.69
N LEU A 243 3.19 -2.34 -7.20
CA LEU A 243 3.98 -1.26 -7.76
C LEU A 243 4.58 -1.69 -9.09
N SER A 244 4.54 -0.80 -10.08
CA SER A 244 5.31 -0.97 -11.31
C SER A 244 6.82 -0.95 -11.02
N THR A 245 7.61 -1.45 -11.96
CA THR A 245 9.08 -1.38 -11.88
C THR A 245 9.56 0.07 -11.77
N SER A 246 8.91 1.00 -12.47
CA SER A 246 9.19 2.44 -12.39
C SER A 246 8.90 3.04 -11.02
N GLU A 247 7.78 2.68 -10.39
CA GLU A 247 7.42 3.16 -9.06
C GLU A 247 8.35 2.58 -7.99
N THR A 248 8.69 1.30 -8.12
CA THR A 248 9.66 0.65 -7.24
C THR A 248 11.00 1.39 -7.31
N ALA A 249 11.53 1.64 -8.52
CA ALA A 249 12.77 2.39 -8.70
C ALA A 249 12.69 3.83 -8.19
N LEU A 250 11.57 4.53 -8.39
CA LEU A 250 11.35 5.86 -7.83
C LEU A 250 11.49 5.83 -6.30
N ILE A 251 10.84 4.87 -5.63
CA ILE A 251 10.85 4.77 -4.16
C ILE A 251 12.21 4.31 -3.63
N THR A 252 12.83 3.31 -4.26
CA THR A 252 14.05 2.68 -3.75
C THR A 252 15.34 3.36 -4.18
N GLU A 253 15.34 4.11 -5.29
CA GLU A 253 16.56 4.72 -5.85
C GLU A 253 16.51 6.25 -5.81
N GLN A 254 15.37 6.86 -6.17
CA GLN A 254 15.29 8.33 -6.32
C GLN A 254 14.87 9.02 -5.02
N LEU A 255 13.93 8.43 -4.28
CA LEU A 255 13.50 8.93 -2.97
C LEU A 255 14.37 8.42 -1.82
N ALA A 256 15.09 7.32 -2.04
CA ALA A 256 16.15 6.92 -1.13
C ALA A 256 17.23 8.01 -1.13
N ARG A 257 17.52 8.56 0.06
CA ARG A 257 18.56 9.60 0.24
C ARG A 257 19.85 9.18 -0.47
N PRO A 258 20.66 10.13 -0.98
CA PRO A 258 21.94 9.81 -1.56
C PRO A 258 22.72 8.93 -0.56
N HIS A 259 23.33 7.86 -1.07
CA HIS A 259 24.17 6.99 -0.27
C HIS A 259 25.32 7.83 0.29
N ILE A 260 25.15 8.34 1.52
CA ILE A 260 26.24 8.99 2.24
C ILE A 260 27.24 7.87 2.48
N ALA A 261 28.46 8.04 1.99
CA ALA A 261 29.57 7.15 2.30
C ALA A 261 29.90 7.30 3.78
N ILE A 262 29.17 6.57 4.62
CA ILE A 262 29.42 6.44 6.04
C ILE A 262 30.42 5.29 6.17
N ASP A 263 31.58 5.61 6.75
CA ASP A 263 32.53 4.58 7.18
C ASP A 263 31.98 3.93 8.45
N PHE A 264 31.38 2.75 8.31
CA PHE A 264 30.82 1.99 9.43
C PHE A 264 31.88 1.23 10.23
N GLU A 265 33.12 1.15 9.75
CA GLU A 265 34.25 0.56 10.49
C GLU A 265 34.85 1.57 11.47
N ALA A 266 34.81 2.86 11.14
CA ALA A 266 35.30 3.91 12.02
C ALA A 266 34.33 4.21 13.16
N CYS A 267 34.85 4.22 14.40
CA CYS A 267 34.08 4.66 15.57
C CYS A 267 34.34 6.14 15.91
N VAL A 268 33.37 6.80 16.54
CA VAL A 268 33.49 8.22 16.94
C VAL A 268 34.76 8.51 17.76
N PRO A 269 35.17 7.69 18.76
CA PRO A 269 36.41 7.90 19.50
C PRO A 269 37.68 7.85 18.61
N GLU A 270 37.71 6.97 17.61
CA GLU A 270 38.82 6.89 16.66
C GLU A 270 38.88 8.12 15.76
N LEU A 271 37.74 8.53 15.19
CA LEU A 271 37.64 9.74 14.36
C LEU A 271 38.04 10.99 15.17
N PHE A 272 37.61 11.07 16.42
CA PHE A 272 38.01 12.13 17.34
C PHE A 272 39.53 12.13 17.59
N THR A 273 40.10 10.96 17.90
CA THR A 273 41.54 10.80 18.11
C THR A 273 42.33 11.21 16.87
N ARG A 274 41.91 10.76 15.68
CA ARG A 274 42.55 11.10 14.40
C ARG A 274 42.53 12.61 14.15
N THR A 275 41.39 13.26 14.35
CA THR A 275 41.24 14.72 14.20
C THR A 275 42.11 15.48 15.21
N ALA A 276 42.21 15.00 16.44
CA ALA A 276 43.05 15.64 17.46
C ALA A 276 44.54 15.60 17.13
N HIS A 277 45.01 14.57 16.40
CA HIS A 277 46.39 14.49 15.93
C HIS A 277 46.63 15.27 14.63
N SER A 278 45.66 15.30 13.71
CA SER A 278 45.82 15.97 12.41
C SER A 278 45.61 17.49 12.47
N ALA A 279 44.76 17.98 13.38
CA ALA A 279 44.44 19.39 13.54
C ALA A 279 44.46 19.82 15.03
N PRO A 280 45.60 19.66 15.73
CA PRO A 280 45.66 19.81 17.19
C PRO A 280 45.31 21.21 17.69
N GLY A 281 45.67 22.27 16.95
CA GLY A 281 45.45 23.67 17.34
C GLY A 281 44.06 24.22 17.01
N THR A 282 43.20 23.44 16.33
CA THR A 282 41.85 23.87 15.99
C THR A 282 40.96 23.86 17.24
N ILE A 283 40.14 24.89 17.42
CA ILE A 283 39.21 24.99 18.54
C ILE A 283 38.13 23.90 18.42
N ALA A 284 37.99 23.07 19.45
CA ALA A 284 37.02 21.99 19.52
C ALA A 284 35.83 22.32 20.44
N VAL A 285 36.07 23.08 21.52
CA VAL A 285 35.04 23.49 22.48
C VAL A 285 35.20 24.98 22.77
N GLU A 286 34.09 25.71 22.68
CA GLU A 286 33.99 27.11 23.06
C GLU A 286 32.84 27.30 24.04
N PHE A 287 33.11 27.90 25.19
CA PHE A 287 32.11 28.16 26.22
C PHE A 287 32.46 29.42 27.01
N SER A 288 31.65 30.48 26.86
CA SER A 288 31.94 31.80 27.43
C SER A 288 33.36 32.27 27.05
N ASN A 289 34.27 32.46 28.02
CA ASN A 289 35.65 32.89 27.77
C ASN A 289 36.64 31.71 27.68
N LEU A 290 36.15 30.47 27.71
CA LEU A 290 36.96 29.26 27.65
C LEU A 290 36.96 28.72 26.23
N GLN A 291 38.16 28.46 25.71
CA GLN A 291 38.38 27.79 24.43
C GLN A 291 39.35 26.63 24.66
N TRP A 292 38.96 25.43 24.20
CA TRP A 292 39.83 24.25 24.17
C TRP A 292 40.07 23.84 22.74
N SER A 293 41.34 23.65 22.40
CA SER A 293 41.73 23.02 21.14
C SER A 293 41.39 21.53 21.14
N TYR A 294 41.42 20.89 19.97
CA TYR A 294 41.29 19.43 19.88
C TYR A 294 42.36 18.71 20.72
N ALA A 295 43.59 19.24 20.78
CA ALA A 295 44.65 18.68 21.62
C ALA A 295 44.32 18.77 23.13
N ASP A 296 43.75 19.89 23.57
CA ASP A 296 43.32 20.09 24.96
C ASP A 296 42.18 19.14 25.33
N LEU A 297 41.16 19.04 24.46
CA LEU A 297 40.02 18.16 24.67
C LEU A 297 40.46 16.69 24.70
N HIS A 298 41.34 16.29 23.77
CA HIS A 298 41.86 14.93 23.69
C HIS A 298 42.65 14.55 24.95
N SER A 299 43.59 15.41 25.39
CA SER A 299 44.35 15.16 26.62
C SER A 299 43.46 14.98 27.86
N ARG A 300 42.42 15.83 28.00
CA ARG A 300 41.44 15.73 29.10
C ARG A 300 40.62 14.45 29.02
N SER A 301 40.19 14.08 27.82
CA SER A 301 39.36 12.89 27.58
C SER A 301 40.14 11.60 27.79
N VAL A 302 41.40 11.52 27.33
CA VAL A 302 42.31 10.40 27.60
C VAL A 302 42.59 10.25 29.10
N ASN A 303 42.81 11.37 29.80
CA ASN A 303 43.01 11.32 31.26
C ASN A 303 41.77 10.79 32.00
N LEU A 304 40.56 11.16 31.55
CA LEU A 304 39.33 10.58 32.08
C LEU A 304 39.22 9.09 31.76
N ALA A 305 39.47 8.69 30.51
CA ALA A 305 39.43 7.29 30.09
C ALA A 305 40.36 6.42 30.95
N HIS A 306 41.61 6.86 31.18
CA HIS A 306 42.54 6.17 32.06
C HIS A 306 42.03 6.05 33.50
N ARG A 307 41.39 7.10 34.04
CA ARG A 307 40.80 7.06 35.38
C ARG A 307 39.62 6.10 35.48
N LEU A 308 38.82 5.97 34.43
CA LEU A 308 37.73 4.98 34.36
C LEU A 308 38.29 3.56 34.33
N LEU A 309 39.29 3.29 33.48
CA LEU A 309 39.96 1.99 33.42
C LEU A 309 40.61 1.59 34.76
N LEU A 310 41.27 2.53 35.44
CA LEU A 310 41.85 2.31 36.78
C LEU A 310 40.80 2.01 37.86
N ARG A 311 39.53 2.39 37.63
CA ARG A 311 38.40 2.07 38.51
C ARG A 311 37.70 0.75 38.15
N GLY A 312 38.22 0.01 37.17
CA GLY A 312 37.69 -1.29 36.77
C GLY A 312 36.57 -1.22 35.74
N ILE A 313 36.37 -0.07 35.08
CA ILE A 313 35.41 0.04 33.98
C ILE A 313 35.93 -0.76 32.79
N GLU A 314 35.21 -1.81 32.41
CA GLU A 314 35.53 -2.64 31.26
C GLU A 314 34.81 -2.16 30.00
N ARG A 315 35.22 -2.66 28.84
CA ARG A 315 34.56 -2.36 27.56
C ARG A 315 33.09 -2.82 27.63
N GLY A 316 32.18 -1.95 27.18
CA GLY A 316 30.74 -2.21 27.18
C GLY A 316 30.04 -1.87 28.51
N THR A 317 30.78 -1.48 29.56
CA THR A 317 30.19 -1.09 30.85
C THR A 317 29.36 0.20 30.68
N PRO A 318 28.10 0.23 31.12
CA PRO A 318 27.30 1.45 31.16
C PRO A 318 27.83 2.44 32.22
N VAL A 319 28.05 3.69 31.83
CA VAL A 319 28.50 4.76 32.73
C VAL A 319 27.47 5.88 32.70
N GLY A 320 26.82 6.08 33.85
CA GLY A 320 25.91 7.20 34.08
C GLY A 320 26.64 8.54 34.01
N LEU A 321 26.22 9.41 33.09
CA LEU A 321 26.74 10.76 32.93
C LEU A 321 25.64 11.77 33.24
N ILE A 322 25.79 12.52 34.32
CA ILE A 322 24.93 13.68 34.57
C ILE A 322 25.28 14.75 33.52
N VAL A 323 24.34 15.00 32.61
CA VAL A 323 24.54 15.91 31.49
C VAL A 323 24.19 17.32 31.93
N ASP A 324 25.19 18.21 31.90
CA ASP A 324 25.01 19.64 32.14
C ASP A 324 25.50 20.47 30.93
N ARG A 325 25.19 21.77 30.92
CA ARG A 325 25.70 22.71 29.91
C ARG A 325 27.10 23.20 30.28
N ALA A 326 28.06 22.29 30.42
CA ALA A 326 29.45 22.63 30.72
C ALA A 326 30.46 21.91 29.80
N PRO A 327 31.65 22.50 29.54
CA PRO A 327 32.72 21.86 28.77
C PRO A 327 33.15 20.48 29.30
N SER A 328 33.03 20.25 30.61
CA SER A 328 33.31 18.96 31.25
C SER A 328 32.42 17.83 30.74
N THR A 329 31.19 18.13 30.33
CA THR A 329 30.29 17.12 29.76
C THR A 329 30.83 16.58 28.43
N ILE A 330 31.42 17.43 27.57
CA ILE A 330 32.06 16.98 26.31
C ILE A 330 33.29 16.09 26.59
N VAL A 331 34.10 16.45 27.59
CA VAL A 331 35.22 15.60 28.05
C VAL A 331 34.70 14.25 28.53
N ALA A 332 33.56 14.22 29.23
CA ALA A 332 32.95 12.99 29.69
C ALA A 332 32.45 12.11 28.55
N TYR A 333 31.75 12.67 27.56
CA TYR A 333 31.32 11.93 26.37
C TYR A 333 32.50 11.29 25.65
N MET A 334 33.55 12.06 25.36
CA MET A 334 34.73 11.54 24.67
C MET A 334 35.54 10.57 25.53
N GLY A 335 35.69 10.84 26.83
CA GLY A 335 36.46 10.00 27.75
C GLY A 335 35.83 8.64 28.03
N VAL A 336 34.50 8.58 28.20
CA VAL A 336 33.77 7.30 28.33
C VAL A 336 33.86 6.50 27.03
N GLY A 337 33.69 7.17 25.88
CA GLY A 337 33.85 6.52 24.57
C GLY A 337 35.26 5.99 24.34
N LEU A 338 36.31 6.74 24.70
CA LEU A 338 37.71 6.30 24.63
C LEU A 338 38.03 5.14 25.57
N ALA A 339 37.33 5.01 26.71
CA ALA A 339 37.44 3.84 27.59
C ALA A 339 36.73 2.59 27.00
N GLY A 340 35.99 2.73 25.89
CA GLY A 340 35.18 1.66 25.31
C GLY A 340 33.89 1.37 26.08
N ALA A 341 33.48 2.27 26.98
CA ALA A 341 32.28 2.17 27.79
C ALA A 341 31.06 2.78 27.08
N VAL A 342 29.86 2.50 27.59
CA VAL A 342 28.58 2.98 27.05
C VAL A 342 28.11 4.17 27.88
N ILE A 343 27.65 5.23 27.22
CA ILE A 343 27.21 6.45 27.90
C ILE A 343 25.72 6.37 28.18
N VAL A 344 25.34 6.54 29.44
CA VAL A 344 23.94 6.69 29.86
C VAL A 344 23.72 8.15 30.30
N PRO A 345 23.16 9.01 29.43
CA PRO A 345 22.93 10.41 29.77
C PRO A 345 21.79 10.54 30.79
N ILE A 346 22.05 11.22 31.90
CA ILE A 346 21.10 11.48 32.99
C ILE A 346 20.88 13.00 33.06
N ASP A 347 19.65 13.44 32.83
CA ASP A 347 19.27 14.84 33.01
C ASP A 347 19.03 15.13 34.51
N PRO A 348 19.78 16.06 35.13
CA PRO A 348 19.57 16.40 36.54
C PRO A 348 18.22 17.05 36.83
N ALA A 349 17.48 17.52 35.81
CA ALA A 349 16.14 18.06 35.98
C ALA A 349 15.04 16.99 36.15
N PHE A 350 15.38 15.70 35.97
CA PHE A 350 14.41 14.63 36.18
C PHE A 350 14.08 14.43 37.67
N PRO A 351 12.84 14.01 37.99
CA PRO A 351 12.49 13.60 39.34
C PRO A 351 13.41 12.50 39.86
N THR A 352 13.69 12.50 41.17
CA THR A 352 14.61 11.55 41.81
C THR A 352 14.22 10.09 41.54
N ASP A 353 12.93 9.77 41.55
CA ASP A 353 12.44 8.40 41.27
C ASP A 353 12.79 7.92 39.86
N ARG A 354 12.80 8.85 38.87
CA ARG A 354 13.18 8.53 37.49
C ARG A 354 14.69 8.32 37.36
N ILE A 355 15.49 9.13 38.06
CA ILE A 355 16.95 8.96 38.09
C ILE A 355 17.29 7.62 38.76
N GLN A 356 16.64 7.30 39.88
CA GLN A 356 16.83 6.04 40.58
C GLN A 356 16.49 4.84 39.69
N TYR A 357 15.35 4.89 38.99
CA TYR A 357 14.99 3.86 38.03
C TYR A 357 16.04 3.69 36.92
N MET A 358 16.56 4.79 36.35
CA MET A 358 17.58 4.72 35.29
C MET A 358 18.90 4.12 35.79
N VAL A 359 19.26 4.34 37.05
CA VAL A 359 20.45 3.74 37.68
C VAL A 359 20.23 2.27 37.98
N ASP A 360 19.05 1.89 38.46
CA ASP A 360 18.72 0.51 38.79
C ASP A 360 18.61 -0.38 37.54
N ASP A 361 18.04 0.16 36.45
CA ASP A 361 17.87 -0.53 35.16
C ASP A 361 19.16 -0.56 34.31
N GLY A 362 19.96 0.53 34.37
CA GLY A 362 21.23 0.65 33.66
C GLY A 362 22.38 -0.18 34.25
N GLY A 363 22.16 -0.81 35.40
CA GLY A 363 23.19 -1.47 36.20
C GLY A 363 24.05 -0.46 37.00
N PRO A 364 24.67 -0.90 38.11
CA PRO A 364 25.58 -0.03 38.87
C PRO A 364 26.78 0.40 38.01
N PRO A 365 27.35 1.60 38.26
CA PRO A 365 28.46 2.16 37.49
C PRO A 365 29.74 1.32 37.56
#